data_AF-A0A2S7WT75-F1
#
_entry.id   AF-A0A2S7WT75-F1
#
_cell.length_a   1.000
_cell.length_b   1.000
_cell.length_c   1.000
_cell.angle_alpha   90.00
_cell.angle_beta   90.00
_cell.angle_gamma   90.00
#
_symmetry.space_group_name_H-M   'P 1'
#
loop_
_entity.id
_entity.type
_entity.pdbx_description
1 polymer ?
#
loop_
_entity_poly.entity_id
_entity_poly.type
_entity_poly.pdbx_seq_one_letter_code
_entity_poly.pdbx_strand_id
1 'polypeptide(L)'
;MTIKERKLILHFLEMLKHQLDSRKITEINPVFLQLFSRKELIKIVLWLFTNYDRSMLTEKTDAELLELIGNDANVLSFVVEKWKSNIISVPTLTQEKVNKFFDELQLHIHYLRHKPVLEWDDYDVSNYYSILFKRGKTKRVFAIFTSDVKDEDKYAVSTQPSFFFDTKKEAEDELAKICNETKQSASDFVIHALWRIN
;
A
#
# COMPACT_ATOMS: atom_id res chain seq x y z
N MET A 1 10.38 -8.38 3.51
CA MET A 1 9.40 -9.37 3.00
C MET A 1 9.21 -9.10 1.52
N THR A 2 9.27 -10.13 0.67
CA THR A 2 9.00 -10.01 -0.76
C THR A 2 7.51 -9.71 -1.01
N ILE A 3 7.16 -9.17 -2.18
CA ILE A 3 5.74 -9.00 -2.53
C ILE A 3 5.04 -10.34 -2.57
N LYS A 4 5.71 -11.38 -3.07
CA LYS A 4 5.19 -12.75 -3.08
C LYS A 4 4.83 -13.24 -1.66
N GLU A 5 5.74 -13.08 -0.71
CA GLU A 5 5.48 -13.43 0.70
C GLU A 5 4.33 -12.61 1.28
N ARG A 6 4.30 -11.29 1.04
CA ARG A 6 3.20 -10.42 1.52
C ARG A 6 1.85 -10.85 0.97
N LYS A 7 1.77 -11.20 -0.32
CA LYS A 7 0.56 -11.72 -0.95
C LYS A 7 0.13 -13.06 -0.38
N LEU A 8 1.09 -13.96 -0.11
CA LEU A 8 0.80 -15.25 0.50
C LEU A 8 0.17 -15.08 1.89
N ILE A 9 0.74 -14.22 2.74
CA ILE A 9 0.14 -13.97 4.06
C ILE A 9 -1.21 -13.28 3.91
N LEU A 10 -1.35 -12.31 3.00
CA LEU A 10 -2.64 -11.67 2.72
C LEU A 10 -3.72 -12.68 2.35
N HIS A 11 -3.40 -13.67 1.50
CA HIS A 11 -4.32 -14.74 1.14
C HIS A 11 -4.80 -15.52 2.37
N PHE A 12 -3.88 -15.90 3.27
CA PHE A 12 -4.24 -16.57 4.52
C PHE A 12 -5.11 -15.68 5.44
N LEU A 13 -4.81 -14.38 5.52
CA LEU A 13 -5.62 -13.44 6.30
C LEU A 13 -7.04 -13.28 5.74
N GLU A 14 -7.19 -13.24 4.42
CA GLU A 14 -8.50 -13.20 3.76
C GLU A 14 -9.31 -14.48 4.02
N MET A 15 -8.66 -15.65 3.94
CA MET A 15 -9.29 -16.91 4.32
C MET A 15 -9.74 -16.91 5.79
N LEU A 16 -8.87 -16.46 6.70
CA LEU A 16 -9.19 -16.36 8.12
C LEU A 16 -10.35 -15.39 8.38
N LYS A 17 -10.38 -14.26 7.68
CA LYS A 17 -11.48 -13.30 7.74
C LYS A 17 -12.81 -13.96 7.36
N HIS A 18 -12.87 -14.67 6.24
CA HIS A 18 -14.08 -15.39 5.84
C HIS A 18 -14.53 -16.41 6.89
N GLN A 19 -13.58 -17.11 7.52
CA GLN A 19 -13.90 -18.01 8.62
C GLN A 19 -14.45 -17.27 9.85
N LEU A 20 -13.86 -16.15 10.24
CA LEU A 20 -14.34 -15.36 11.39
C LEU A 20 -15.74 -14.77 11.14
N ASP A 21 -15.98 -14.25 9.93
CA ASP A 21 -17.31 -13.74 9.53
C ASP A 21 -18.38 -14.84 9.65
N SER A 22 -18.04 -16.09 9.34
CA SER A 22 -18.97 -17.23 9.48
C SER A 22 -19.26 -17.66 10.93
N ARG A 23 -18.35 -17.36 11.88
CA ARG A 23 -18.43 -17.85 13.26
C ARG A 23 -19.37 -17.03 14.15
N LYS A 24 -19.87 -15.87 13.69
CA LYS A 24 -20.72 -14.93 14.46
C LYS A 24 -20.17 -14.61 15.87
N ILE A 25 -18.85 -14.61 16.04
CA ILE A 25 -18.23 -14.19 17.31
C ILE A 25 -18.43 -12.68 17.45
N THR A 26 -19.10 -12.26 18.51
CA THR A 26 -19.46 -10.86 18.75
C THR A 26 -18.50 -10.14 19.68
N GLU A 27 -17.66 -10.86 20.41
CA GLU A 27 -16.75 -10.24 21.39
C GLU A 27 -15.39 -9.93 20.76
N ILE A 28 -14.92 -8.70 21.00
CA ILE A 28 -13.59 -8.25 20.64
C ILE A 28 -12.57 -8.61 21.71
N ASN A 29 -11.41 -9.10 21.30
CA ASN A 29 -10.35 -9.46 22.21
C ASN A 29 -9.67 -8.20 22.82
N PRO A 30 -9.60 -8.06 24.15
CA PRO A 30 -8.99 -6.91 24.80
C PRO A 30 -7.48 -6.77 24.55
N VAL A 31 -6.82 -7.81 24.01
CA VAL A 31 -5.40 -7.76 23.61
C VAL A 31 -5.10 -6.58 22.67
N PHE A 32 -6.09 -6.13 21.89
CA PHE A 32 -5.93 -5.01 20.97
C PHE A 32 -5.65 -3.67 21.66
N LEU A 33 -6.00 -3.50 22.95
CA LEU A 33 -5.62 -2.32 23.72
C LEU A 33 -4.11 -2.25 23.99
N GLN A 34 -3.42 -3.39 23.95
CA GLN A 34 -1.96 -3.46 24.10
C GLN A 34 -1.24 -3.32 22.76
N LEU A 35 -1.93 -3.61 21.66
CA LEU A 35 -1.34 -3.63 20.31
C LEU A 35 -1.57 -2.31 19.54
N PHE A 36 -2.67 -1.61 19.80
CA PHE A 36 -3.01 -0.37 19.09
C PHE A 36 -2.91 0.84 20.01
N SER A 37 -2.36 1.92 19.46
CA SER A 37 -2.49 3.24 20.06
C SER A 37 -3.92 3.77 19.94
N ARG A 38 -4.32 4.69 20.82
CA ARG A 38 -5.60 5.40 20.72
C ARG A 38 -5.86 6.01 19.33
N LYS A 39 -4.82 6.56 18.69
CA LYS A 39 -4.92 7.12 17.33
C LYS A 39 -5.29 6.05 16.30
N GLU A 40 -4.81 4.83 16.48
CA GLU A 40 -5.13 3.70 15.60
C GLU A 40 -6.54 3.16 15.87
N LEU A 41 -6.96 3.06 17.13
CA LEU A 41 -8.33 2.69 17.48
C LEU A 41 -9.35 3.64 16.86
N ILE A 42 -9.15 4.96 17.00
CA ILE A 42 -9.98 5.99 16.35
C ILE A 42 -10.00 5.80 14.82
N LYS A 43 -8.85 5.49 14.22
CA LYS A 43 -8.75 5.28 12.78
C LYS A 43 -9.53 4.06 12.31
N ILE A 44 -9.56 2.99 13.10
CA ILE A 44 -10.35 1.78 12.79
C ILE A 44 -11.85 2.12 12.84
N VAL A 45 -12.31 2.81 13.90
CA VAL A 45 -13.72 3.20 14.03
C VAL A 45 -14.18 4.07 12.86
N LEU A 46 -13.40 5.11 12.51
CA LEU A 46 -13.71 5.98 11.36
C LEU A 46 -13.68 5.24 10.01
N TRP A 47 -12.95 4.14 9.92
CA TRP A 47 -12.94 3.31 8.71
C TRP A 47 -14.17 2.40 8.63
N LEU A 48 -14.64 1.89 9.77
CA LEU A 48 -15.83 1.03 9.85
C LEU A 48 -17.13 1.83 9.67
N PHE A 49 -17.17 3.06 10.16
CA PHE A 49 -18.41 3.82 10.33
C PHE A 49 -18.27 5.25 9.81
N THR A 50 -19.22 5.68 8.98
CA THR A 50 -19.24 7.02 8.38
C THR A 50 -19.95 8.08 9.23
N ASN A 51 -20.64 7.67 10.30
CA ASN A 51 -21.43 8.54 11.17
C ASN A 51 -20.67 9.08 12.39
N TYR A 52 -19.38 8.78 12.52
CA TYR A 52 -18.54 9.31 13.58
C TYR A 52 -17.57 10.36 13.04
N ASP A 53 -17.42 11.45 13.78
CA ASP A 53 -16.35 12.41 13.58
C ASP A 53 -15.22 12.20 14.58
N ARG A 54 -14.02 12.65 14.22
CA ARG A 54 -12.84 12.51 15.10
C ARG A 54 -13.05 13.17 16.47
N SER A 55 -13.75 14.30 16.53
CA SER A 55 -14.07 15.01 17.80
C SER A 55 -14.92 14.15 18.73
N MET A 56 -15.94 13.47 18.20
CA MET A 56 -16.82 12.59 18.98
C MET A 56 -16.06 11.39 19.57
N LEU A 57 -15.06 10.89 18.84
CA LEU A 57 -14.26 9.74 19.27
C LEU A 57 -13.15 10.14 20.25
N THR A 58 -12.70 11.40 20.26
CA THR A 58 -11.67 11.85 21.21
C THR A 58 -12.16 11.88 22.65
N GLU A 59 -13.48 12.00 22.88
CA GLU A 59 -14.09 11.99 24.21
C GLU A 59 -14.22 10.57 24.80
N LYS A 60 -14.13 9.53 23.95
CA LYS A 60 -14.27 8.12 24.37
C LYS A 60 -12.98 7.57 24.96
N THR A 61 -13.10 6.69 25.93
CA THR A 61 -11.98 5.88 26.45
C THR A 61 -11.53 4.84 25.43
N ASP A 62 -10.32 4.31 25.60
CA ASP A 62 -9.78 3.30 24.68
C ASP A 62 -10.62 2.01 24.71
N ALA A 63 -11.22 1.67 25.86
CA ALA A 63 -12.15 0.55 26.00
C ALA A 63 -13.45 0.78 25.23
N GLU A 64 -14.04 1.99 25.31
CA GLU A 64 -15.23 2.34 24.52
C GLU A 64 -14.92 2.35 23.02
N LEU A 65 -13.73 2.80 22.61
CA LEU A 65 -13.31 2.72 21.21
C LEU A 65 -13.19 1.28 20.75
N LEU A 66 -12.69 0.38 21.60
CA LEU A 66 -12.61 -1.05 21.28
C LEU A 66 -14.00 -1.67 21.18
N GLU A 67 -14.91 -1.34 22.09
CA GLU A 67 -16.30 -1.80 22.05
C GLU A 67 -17.01 -1.34 20.77
N LEU A 68 -16.76 -0.11 20.31
CA LEU A 68 -17.27 0.37 19.02
C LEU A 68 -16.74 -0.43 17.82
N ILE A 69 -15.49 -0.91 17.88
CA ILE A 69 -14.94 -1.79 16.84
C ILE A 69 -15.68 -3.13 16.83
N GLY A 70 -16.17 -3.60 17.98
CA GLY A 70 -17.13 -4.69 18.09
C GLY A 70 -16.51 -6.08 18.15
N ASN A 71 -15.78 -6.51 17.12
CA ASN A 71 -15.22 -7.86 17.05
C ASN A 71 -13.87 -7.95 16.32
N ASP A 72 -13.20 -9.09 16.47
CA ASP A 72 -11.90 -9.38 15.85
C ASP A 72 -11.94 -9.37 14.32
N ALA A 73 -13.09 -9.72 13.70
CA ALA A 73 -13.25 -9.73 12.26
C ALA A 73 -13.20 -8.31 11.66
N ASN A 74 -13.71 -7.31 12.38
CA ASN A 74 -13.62 -5.90 12.00
C ASN A 74 -12.17 -5.40 12.05
N VAL A 75 -11.41 -5.78 13.08
CA VAL A 75 -9.98 -5.48 13.17
C VAL A 75 -9.23 -6.14 12.01
N LEU A 76 -9.47 -7.43 11.77
CA LEU A 76 -8.80 -8.16 10.68
C LEU A 76 -9.15 -7.56 9.32
N SER A 77 -10.41 -7.16 9.10
CA SER A 77 -10.84 -6.50 7.87
C SER A 77 -10.09 -5.19 7.63
N PHE A 78 -9.94 -4.36 8.67
CA PHE A 78 -9.14 -3.14 8.58
C PHE A 78 -7.67 -3.45 8.26
N VAL A 79 -7.09 -4.46 8.89
CA VAL A 79 -5.69 -4.87 8.65
C VAL A 79 -5.50 -5.36 7.21
N VAL A 80 -6.39 -6.21 6.70
CA VAL A 80 -6.36 -6.71 5.31
C VAL A 80 -6.41 -5.54 4.32
N GLU A 81 -7.34 -4.60 4.48
CA GLU A 81 -7.46 -3.45 3.57
C GLU A 81 -6.28 -2.48 3.67
N LYS A 82 -5.77 -2.24 4.89
CA LYS A 82 -4.52 -1.48 5.08
C LYS A 82 -3.35 -2.15 4.37
N TRP A 83 -3.27 -3.48 4.39
CA TRP A 83 -2.17 -4.20 3.78
C TRP A 83 -2.25 -4.23 2.26
N LYS A 84 -3.45 -4.43 1.69
CA LYS A 84 -3.72 -4.25 0.25
C LYS A 84 -3.31 -2.88 -0.22
N SER A 85 -3.77 -1.84 0.47
CA SER A 85 -3.45 -0.44 0.16
C SER A 85 -1.94 -0.18 0.24
N ASN A 86 -1.25 -0.80 1.20
CA ASN A 86 0.20 -0.64 1.34
C ASN A 86 0.97 -1.32 0.18
N ILE A 87 0.55 -2.51 -0.27
CA ILE A 87 1.20 -3.22 -1.40
C ILE A 87 1.18 -2.35 -2.67
N ILE A 88 0.09 -1.61 -2.90
CA ILE A 88 -0.06 -0.76 -4.09
C ILE A 88 0.47 0.67 -3.89
N SER A 89 0.86 1.03 -2.66
CA SER A 89 1.21 2.41 -2.33
C SER A 89 2.49 2.89 -3.00
N VAL A 90 2.42 4.11 -3.53
CA VAL A 90 3.55 4.85 -4.08
C VAL A 90 4.01 5.93 -3.09
N PRO A 91 5.30 6.27 -3.05
CA PRO A 91 5.78 7.44 -2.34
C PRO A 91 5.00 8.68 -2.74
N THR A 92 4.47 9.38 -1.75
CA THR A 92 3.73 10.61 -1.98
C THR A 92 4.72 11.77 -2.16
N LEU A 93 4.61 12.46 -3.29
CA LEU A 93 5.43 13.62 -3.61
C LEU A 93 4.71 14.90 -3.13
N THR A 94 4.70 15.14 -1.82
CA THR A 94 4.30 16.45 -1.27
C THR A 94 5.52 17.17 -0.71
N GLN A 95 5.53 18.50 -0.79
CA GLN A 95 6.64 19.30 -0.26
C GLN A 95 6.94 18.97 1.20
N GLU A 96 5.91 18.82 2.03
CA GLU A 96 6.05 18.48 3.44
C GLU A 96 6.76 17.13 3.63
N LYS A 97 6.34 16.08 2.92
CA LYS A 97 6.94 14.75 3.03
C LYS A 97 8.36 14.72 2.49
N VAL A 98 8.60 15.41 1.38
CA VAL A 98 9.94 15.54 0.79
C VAL A 98 10.88 16.26 1.77
N ASN A 99 10.48 17.41 2.30
CA ASN A 99 11.28 18.17 3.26
C ASN A 99 11.60 17.33 4.49
N LYS A 100 10.57 16.72 5.09
CA LYS A 100 10.72 15.85 6.26
C LYS A 100 11.71 14.71 5.99
N PHE A 101 11.61 14.06 4.83
CA PHE A 101 12.52 12.98 4.44
C PHE A 101 13.98 13.44 4.36
N PHE A 102 14.23 14.57 3.69
CA PHE A 102 15.58 15.13 3.57
C PHE A 102 16.13 15.61 4.91
N ASP A 103 15.27 16.14 5.79
CA ASP A 103 15.65 16.60 7.13
C ASP A 103 16.01 15.44 8.06
N GLU A 104 15.20 14.38 8.08
CA GLU A 104 15.48 13.16 8.87
C GLU A 104 16.79 12.48 8.45
N LEU A 105 17.16 12.58 7.17
CA LEU A 105 18.37 11.98 6.63
C LEU A 105 19.56 12.93 6.60
N GLN A 106 19.41 14.17 7.09
CA GLN A 106 20.43 15.21 7.08
C GLN A 106 21.00 15.49 5.67
N LEU A 107 20.19 15.31 4.63
CA LEU A 107 20.55 15.50 3.23
C LEU A 107 20.23 16.93 2.76
N HIS A 108 20.49 17.92 3.63
CA HIS A 108 20.07 19.30 3.42
C HIS A 108 20.69 19.96 2.17
N ILE A 109 21.87 19.50 1.74
CA ILE A 109 22.59 20.07 0.59
C ILE A 109 22.02 19.63 -0.78
N HIS A 110 21.12 18.66 -0.81
CA HIS A 110 20.62 18.11 -2.07
C HIS A 110 19.66 19.10 -2.75
N TYR A 111 19.84 19.38 -4.03
CA TYR A 111 19.05 20.41 -4.73
C TYR A 111 17.53 20.18 -4.67
N LEU A 112 17.08 18.91 -4.74
CA LEU A 112 15.65 18.53 -4.58
C LEU A 112 15.02 18.95 -3.24
N ARG A 113 15.81 19.17 -2.19
CA ARG A 113 15.32 19.69 -0.90
C ARG A 113 14.91 21.16 -1.00
N HIS A 114 15.44 21.90 -1.96
CA HIS A 114 15.17 23.32 -2.13
C HIS A 114 14.27 23.61 -3.34
N LYS A 115 14.23 22.71 -4.32
CA LYS A 115 13.35 22.81 -5.47
C LYS A 115 11.90 22.48 -5.09
N PRO A 116 10.92 23.37 -5.33
CA PRO A 116 9.51 23.07 -5.11
C PRO A 116 9.07 21.81 -5.85
N VAL A 117 8.33 20.92 -5.19
CA VAL A 117 7.89 19.64 -5.79
C VAL A 117 7.02 19.85 -7.03
N LEU A 118 6.27 20.95 -7.10
CA LEU A 118 5.45 21.33 -8.27
C LEU A 118 6.29 21.68 -9.51
N GLU A 119 7.58 21.96 -9.35
CA GLU A 119 8.51 22.29 -10.44
C GLU A 119 9.40 21.11 -10.84
N TRP A 120 9.19 19.94 -10.24
CA TRP A 120 9.99 18.75 -10.55
C TRP A 120 9.64 18.24 -11.94
N ASP A 121 10.67 17.97 -12.72
CA ASP A 121 10.57 17.25 -13.98
C ASP A 121 10.77 15.73 -13.77
N ASP A 122 10.71 14.95 -14.84
CA ASP A 122 10.89 13.50 -14.78
C ASP A 122 12.26 13.09 -14.24
N TYR A 123 13.29 13.91 -14.49
CA TYR A 123 14.64 13.66 -13.99
C TYR A 123 14.69 13.82 -12.47
N ASP A 124 14.08 14.86 -11.94
CA ASP A 124 13.99 15.12 -10.50
C ASP A 124 13.22 14.03 -9.76
N VAL A 125 12.07 13.63 -10.32
CA VAL A 125 11.26 12.53 -9.78
C VAL A 125 12.07 11.23 -9.77
N SER A 126 12.74 10.91 -10.87
CA SER A 126 13.60 9.72 -10.98
C SER A 126 14.75 9.74 -9.97
N ASN A 127 15.37 10.90 -9.78
CA ASN A 127 16.46 11.08 -8.83
C ASN A 127 15.97 10.93 -7.38
N TYR A 128 14.81 11.51 -7.03
CA TYR A 128 14.20 11.33 -5.73
C TYR A 128 13.89 9.86 -5.42
N TYR A 129 13.28 9.12 -6.36
CA TYR A 129 13.04 7.69 -6.20
C TYR A 129 14.33 6.89 -6.03
N SER A 130 15.39 7.28 -6.74
CA SER A 130 16.71 6.66 -6.59
C SER A 130 17.29 6.87 -5.18
N ILE A 131 17.09 8.05 -4.58
CA ILE A 131 17.49 8.32 -3.19
C ILE A 131 16.65 7.47 -2.23
N LEU A 132 15.32 7.44 -2.41
CA LEU A 132 14.43 6.61 -1.59
C LEU A 132 14.83 5.12 -1.63
N PHE A 133 15.19 4.62 -2.80
CA PHE A 133 15.61 3.23 -3.01
C PHE A 133 16.91 2.94 -2.28
N LYS A 134 17.93 3.80 -2.45
CA LYS A 134 19.22 3.66 -1.73
C LYS A 134 19.07 3.71 -0.21
N ARG A 135 17.99 4.31 0.29
CA ARG A 135 17.66 4.41 1.72
C ARG A 135 16.68 3.33 2.19
N GLY A 136 16.32 2.37 1.32
CA GLY A 136 15.43 1.26 1.64
C GLY A 136 13.98 1.66 1.90
N LYS A 137 13.57 2.89 1.55
CA LYS A 137 12.20 3.39 1.70
C LYS A 137 11.29 2.92 0.58
N THR A 138 11.86 2.62 -0.58
CA THR A 138 11.15 2.09 -1.74
C THR A 138 11.77 0.81 -2.23
N LYS A 139 10.97 0.04 -2.93
CA LYS A 139 11.40 -1.11 -3.71
C LYS A 139 10.96 -0.94 -5.15
N ARG A 140 11.78 -1.42 -6.08
CA ARG A 140 11.42 -1.55 -7.48
C ARG A 140 10.71 -2.88 -7.69
N VAL A 141 9.57 -2.83 -8.36
CA VAL A 141 8.66 -3.96 -8.59
C VAL A 141 8.28 -3.97 -10.06
N PHE A 142 7.79 -5.10 -10.56
CA PHE A 142 7.38 -5.25 -11.95
C PHE A 142 5.89 -5.54 -12.01
N ALA A 143 5.21 -4.99 -13.02
CA ALA A 143 3.81 -5.31 -13.29
C ALA A 143 3.58 -5.45 -14.80
N ILE A 144 2.59 -6.25 -15.14
CA ILE A 144 2.16 -6.51 -16.51
C ILE A 144 1.04 -5.53 -16.83
N PHE A 145 1.16 -4.84 -17.96
CA PHE A 145 0.19 -3.90 -18.50
C PHE A 145 -0.20 -4.33 -19.91
N THR A 146 -1.27 -3.76 -20.43
CA THR A 146 -1.59 -3.83 -21.87
C THR A 146 -0.59 -2.99 -22.66
N SER A 147 -0.32 -3.39 -23.92
CA SER A 147 0.75 -2.81 -24.73
C SER A 147 0.55 -1.34 -25.13
N ASP A 148 -0.65 -0.80 -24.96
CA ASP A 148 -0.97 0.62 -25.13
C ASP A 148 -0.46 1.51 -23.98
N VAL A 149 -0.14 0.93 -22.82
CA VAL A 149 0.38 1.68 -21.67
C VAL A 149 1.86 2.02 -21.89
N LYS A 150 2.15 3.31 -22.03
CA LYS A 150 3.53 3.82 -22.08
C LYS A 150 4.17 3.85 -20.70
N ASP A 151 5.51 3.86 -20.66
CA ASP A 151 6.25 3.88 -19.39
C ASP A 151 6.00 5.18 -18.59
N GLU A 152 5.73 6.30 -19.27
CA GLU A 152 5.36 7.59 -18.67
C GLU A 152 3.97 7.53 -17.98
N ASP A 153 3.04 6.78 -18.58
CA ASP A 153 1.64 6.69 -18.16
C ASP A 153 1.39 5.58 -17.13
N LYS A 154 2.40 4.79 -16.76
CA LYS A 154 2.27 3.58 -15.91
C LYS A 154 1.68 3.83 -14.51
N TYR A 155 1.62 5.09 -14.07
CA TYR A 155 0.98 5.51 -12.81
C TYR A 155 -0.38 6.21 -13.00
N ALA A 156 -0.73 6.60 -14.22
CA ALA A 156 -1.94 7.35 -14.57
C ALA A 156 -3.02 6.48 -15.26
N VAL A 157 -2.81 5.16 -15.32
CA VAL A 157 -3.76 4.22 -15.92
C VAL A 157 -5.09 4.15 -15.16
N SER A 158 -6.20 3.98 -15.90
CA SER A 158 -7.53 3.79 -15.33
C SER A 158 -7.67 2.46 -14.58
N THR A 159 -6.93 1.44 -15.01
CA THR A 159 -6.90 0.12 -14.40
C THR A 159 -5.49 -0.15 -13.88
N GLN A 160 -5.27 0.10 -12.59
CA GLN A 160 -3.98 -0.21 -11.99
C GLN A 160 -3.77 -1.72 -11.90
N PRO A 161 -2.55 -2.23 -12.18
CA PRO A 161 -2.26 -3.64 -12.03
C PRO A 161 -2.39 -4.04 -10.56
N SER A 162 -3.16 -5.09 -10.29
CA SER A 162 -3.31 -5.70 -8.97
C SER A 162 -2.15 -6.66 -8.65
N PHE A 163 -1.40 -7.09 -9.67
CA PHE A 163 -0.30 -8.04 -9.53
C PHE A 163 1.06 -7.39 -9.78
N PHE A 164 1.85 -7.33 -8.70
CA PHE A 164 3.26 -6.96 -8.74
C PHE A 164 4.18 -8.18 -8.53
N PHE A 165 5.38 -8.11 -9.10
CA PHE A 165 6.44 -9.12 -9.01
C PHE A 165 7.71 -8.49 -8.47
N ASP A 166 8.51 -9.27 -7.74
CA ASP A 166 9.75 -8.79 -7.16
C ASP A 166 10.87 -8.72 -8.20
N THR A 167 10.79 -9.55 -9.25
CA THR A 167 11.75 -9.59 -10.36
C THR A 167 11.07 -9.53 -11.73
N LYS A 168 11.81 -9.06 -12.75
CA LYS A 168 11.33 -9.05 -14.13
C LYS A 168 11.04 -10.45 -14.65
N LYS A 169 11.91 -11.41 -14.30
CA LYS A 169 11.76 -12.82 -14.70
C LYS A 169 10.45 -13.42 -14.19
N GLU A 170 10.08 -13.17 -12.93
CA GLU A 170 8.79 -13.61 -12.40
C GLU A 170 7.60 -13.04 -13.18
N ALA A 171 7.69 -11.77 -13.61
CA ALA A 171 6.66 -11.15 -14.44
C ALA A 171 6.62 -11.75 -15.85
N GLU A 172 7.77 -12.07 -16.45
CA GLU A 172 7.88 -12.74 -17.75
C GLU A 172 7.31 -14.17 -17.70
N ASP A 173 7.65 -14.92 -16.65
CA ASP A 173 7.14 -16.28 -16.41
C ASP A 173 5.62 -16.27 -16.23
N GLU A 174 5.07 -15.28 -15.52
CA GLU A 174 3.62 -15.14 -15.35
C GLU A 174 2.91 -14.67 -16.63
N LEU A 175 3.52 -13.75 -17.38
CA LEU A 175 3.01 -13.32 -18.67
C LEU A 175 2.88 -14.51 -19.64
N ALA A 176 3.86 -15.40 -19.67
CA ALA A 176 3.81 -16.61 -20.48
C ALA A 176 2.62 -17.52 -20.11
N LYS A 177 2.30 -17.65 -18.81
CA LYS A 177 1.12 -18.39 -18.36
C LYS A 177 -0.17 -17.74 -18.81
N ILE A 178 -0.30 -16.43 -18.61
CA ILE A 178 -1.47 -15.65 -19.04
C ILE A 178 -1.71 -15.85 -20.53
N CYS A 179 -0.67 -15.71 -21.36
CA CYS A 179 -0.78 -15.91 -22.81
C CYS A 179 -1.24 -17.33 -23.17
N ASN A 180 -0.77 -18.36 -22.46
CA ASN A 180 -1.19 -19.74 -22.67
C ASN A 180 -2.64 -19.98 -22.27
N GLU A 181 -3.09 -19.41 -21.15
CA GLU A 181 -4.44 -19.58 -20.62
C GLU A 181 -5.49 -18.79 -21.43
N THR A 182 -5.18 -17.55 -21.78
CA THR A 182 -6.11 -16.65 -22.48
C THR A 182 -6.01 -16.74 -24.00
N LYS A 183 -4.99 -17.45 -24.53
CA LYS A 183 -4.64 -17.51 -25.96
C LYS A 183 -4.36 -16.14 -26.59
N GLN A 184 -3.95 -15.17 -25.78
CA GLN A 184 -3.56 -13.83 -26.25
C GLN A 184 -2.08 -13.81 -26.64
N SER A 185 -1.70 -12.82 -27.46
CA SER A 185 -0.32 -12.67 -27.89
C SER A 185 0.50 -11.98 -26.80
N ALA A 186 1.76 -12.37 -26.63
CA ALA A 186 2.68 -11.66 -25.74
C ALA A 186 2.88 -10.18 -26.16
N SER A 187 2.66 -9.85 -27.44
CA SER A 187 2.70 -8.48 -27.96
C SER A 187 1.57 -7.58 -27.45
N ASP A 188 0.51 -8.18 -26.89
CA ASP A 188 -0.64 -7.44 -26.34
C ASP A 188 -0.31 -6.88 -24.94
N PHE A 189 0.88 -7.20 -24.42
CA PHE A 189 1.31 -6.85 -23.08
C PHE A 189 2.69 -6.21 -23.05
N VAL A 190 2.94 -5.43 -22.01
CA VAL A 190 4.24 -4.84 -21.69
C VAL A 190 4.51 -4.94 -20.20
N ILE A 191 5.77 -5.13 -19.82
CA ILE A 191 6.19 -5.19 -18.42
C ILE A 191 6.91 -3.89 -18.07
N HIS A 192 6.33 -3.13 -17.13
CA HIS A 192 6.93 -1.89 -16.64
C HIS A 192 7.47 -2.05 -15.23
N ALA A 193 8.53 -1.30 -14.94
CA ALA A 193 9.09 -1.18 -13.60
C ALA A 193 8.41 -0.04 -12.83
N LEU A 194 8.02 -0.32 -11.60
CA LEU A 194 7.29 0.60 -10.73
C LEU A 194 8.01 0.75 -9.40
N TRP A 195 7.86 1.93 -8.78
CA TRP A 195 8.27 2.19 -7.42
C TRP A 195 7.10 1.92 -6.46
N ARG A 196 7.37 1.18 -5.40
CA ARG A 196 6.43 0.96 -4.29
C ARG A 196 7.10 1.24 -2.96
N ILE A 197 6.32 1.63 -1.96
CA ILE A 197 6.81 1.77 -0.59
C ILE A 197 7.17 0.36 -0.07
N ASN A 198 8.32 0.25 0.60
CA ASN A 198 8.79 -1.00 1.20
C ASN A 198 7.89 -1.44 2.36
#